data_AF-A0A371KDH6-F1
#
_entry.id   AF-A0A371KDH6-F1
#
_cell.length_a   1.000
_cell.length_b   1.000
_cell.length_c   1.000
_cell.angle_alpha   90.00
_cell.angle_beta   90.00
_cell.angle_gamma   90.00
#
_symmetry.space_group_name_H-M   'P 1'
#
loop_
_entity.id
_entity.type
_entity.pdbx_description
1 polymer ?
#
loop_
_entity_poly.entity_id
_entity_poly.type
_entity_poly.pdbx_seq_one_letter_code
_entity_poly.pdbx_strand_id
1 'polypeptide(L)'
;HYEGDEQPYRTKDEIEQWQERDAIESFKQRLIDRGELTESEFEELQSEVEEAIADAVDYAQDADMPDPSEAYEDMFGEPVPEVEQFAARPRADGGTRGGDTR
;
A
#
# COMPACT_ATOMS: atom_id res chain seq x y z
N HIS A 1 -6.74 6.30 -12.27
CA HIS A 1 -7.21 6.17 -10.88
C HIS A 1 -6.07 5.70 -9.99
N TYR A 2 -5.75 6.50 -8.99
CA TYR A 2 -4.80 6.27 -7.89
C TYR A 2 -5.25 7.18 -6.73
N GLU A 3 -4.67 7.04 -5.53
CA GLU A 3 -5.07 7.81 -4.33
C GLU A 3 -5.15 9.33 -4.57
N GLY A 4 -4.19 9.90 -5.30
CA GLY A 4 -4.14 11.35 -5.61
C GLY A 4 -4.88 11.79 -6.88
N ASP A 5 -5.67 10.90 -7.51
CA ASP A 5 -6.49 11.26 -8.68
C ASP A 5 -7.75 12.03 -8.24
N GLU A 6 -7.83 13.31 -8.61
CA GLU A 6 -8.99 14.17 -8.30
C GLU A 6 -10.28 13.76 -9.04
N GLN A 7 -10.22 12.83 -10.01
CA GLN A 7 -11.36 12.27 -10.74
C GLN A 7 -12.33 13.30 -11.38
N PRO A 8 -11.86 14.37 -12.05
CA PRO A 8 -12.74 15.40 -12.63
C PRO A 8 -13.61 14.88 -13.79
N TYR A 9 -13.36 13.66 -14.26
CA TYR A 9 -14.06 13.00 -15.36
C TYR A 9 -15.30 12.23 -14.90
N ARG A 10 -15.60 12.17 -13.60
CA ARG A 10 -16.79 11.51 -13.04
C ARG A 10 -17.70 12.51 -12.36
N THR A 11 -19.01 12.27 -12.44
CA THR A 11 -20.00 13.06 -11.69
C THR A 11 -20.33 12.40 -10.35
N LYS A 12 -20.80 13.20 -9.39
CA LYS A 12 -21.28 12.67 -8.10
C LYS A 12 -22.47 11.73 -8.29
N ASP A 13 -23.42 12.09 -9.14
CA ASP A 13 -24.60 11.29 -9.47
C ASP A 13 -24.22 9.90 -10.04
N GLU A 14 -23.16 9.82 -10.85
CA GLU A 14 -22.66 8.54 -11.37
C GLU A 14 -22.12 7.67 -10.23
N ILE A 15 -21.33 8.26 -9.33
CA ILE A 15 -20.75 7.56 -8.18
C ILE A 15 -21.86 7.05 -7.25
N GLU A 16 -22.83 7.90 -6.93
CA GLU A 16 -23.97 7.55 -6.07
C GLU A 16 -24.79 6.40 -6.65
N GLN A 17 -25.10 6.44 -7.95
CA GLN A 17 -25.81 5.33 -8.61
C GLN A 17 -25.07 3.98 -8.48
N TRP A 18 -23.74 4.00 -8.48
CA TRP A 18 -22.95 2.78 -8.31
C TRP A 18 -22.82 2.35 -6.84
N GLN A 19 -22.79 3.29 -5.90
CA GLN A 19 -22.82 2.99 -4.46
C GLN A 19 -24.14 2.30 -4.05
N GLU A 20 -25.27 2.66 -4.66
CA GLU A 20 -26.54 1.94 -4.47
C GLU A 20 -26.49 0.47 -4.90
N ARG A 21 -25.48 0.07 -5.66
CA ARG A 21 -25.27 -1.30 -6.18
C ARG A 21 -24.11 -2.01 -5.48
N ASP A 22 -23.77 -1.62 -4.26
CA ASP A 22 -22.70 -2.23 -3.49
C ASP A 22 -22.86 -3.76 -3.38
N ALA A 23 -21.84 -4.48 -3.81
CA ALA A 23 -21.80 -5.93 -3.78
C ALA A 23 -21.73 -6.48 -2.34
N ILE A 24 -21.07 -5.76 -1.43
CA ILE A 24 -20.93 -6.15 -0.02
C ILE A 24 -22.30 -6.05 0.65
N GLU A 25 -22.96 -4.89 0.57
CA GLU A 25 -24.28 -4.69 1.17
C GLU A 25 -25.33 -5.64 0.57
N SER A 26 -25.34 -5.79 -0.76
CA SER A 26 -26.31 -6.69 -1.41
C SER A 26 -26.09 -8.16 -1.06
N PHE A 27 -24.84 -8.60 -0.83
CA PHE A 27 -24.55 -9.97 -0.42
C PHE A 27 -24.79 -10.19 1.07
N LYS A 28 -24.45 -9.21 1.92
CA LYS A 28 -24.80 -9.18 3.34
C LYS A 28 -26.30 -9.40 3.55
N GLN A 29 -27.14 -8.60 2.88
CA GLN A 29 -28.60 -8.76 2.99
C GLN A 29 -29.06 -10.17 2.58
N ARG A 30 -28.51 -10.72 1.50
CA ARG A 30 -28.83 -12.10 1.06
C ARG A 30 -28.44 -13.16 2.08
N LEU A 31 -27.36 -12.97 2.84
CA LEU A 31 -26.96 -13.89 3.90
C LEU A 31 -27.88 -13.78 5.11
N ILE A 32 -28.26 -12.55 5.49
CA ILE A 32 -29.20 -12.27 6.59
C ILE A 32 -30.58 -12.85 6.27
N ASP A 33 -31.10 -12.63 5.07
CA ASP A 33 -32.40 -13.16 4.63
C ASP A 33 -32.46 -14.69 4.66
N ARG A 34 -31.30 -15.36 4.51
CA ARG A 34 -31.15 -16.82 4.59
C ARG A 34 -30.92 -17.31 6.02
N GLY A 35 -30.71 -16.42 6.98
CA GLY A 35 -30.34 -16.77 8.35
C GLY A 35 -28.93 -17.36 8.47
N GLU A 36 -28.06 -17.10 7.49
CA GLU A 36 -26.65 -17.55 7.47
C GLU A 36 -25.71 -16.53 8.12
N LEU A 37 -26.18 -15.31 8.37
CA LEU A 37 -25.46 -14.20 8.99
C LEU A 37 -26.44 -13.34 9.77
N THR A 38 -26.01 -12.77 10.87
CA THR A 38 -26.73 -11.74 11.63
C THR A 38 -26.06 -10.38 11.48
N GLU A 39 -26.79 -9.30 11.75
CA GLU A 39 -26.20 -7.94 11.77
C GLU A 39 -25.03 -7.85 12.74
N SER A 40 -25.16 -8.44 13.93
CA SER A 40 -24.09 -8.45 14.93
C SER A 40 -22.84 -9.20 14.47
N GLU A 41 -22.99 -10.36 13.80
CA GLU A 41 -21.84 -11.09 13.26
C GLU A 41 -21.15 -10.30 12.14
N PHE A 42 -21.91 -9.56 11.33
CA PHE A 42 -21.32 -8.69 10.31
C PHE A 42 -20.57 -7.50 10.92
N GLU A 43 -21.12 -6.88 11.96
CA GLU A 43 -20.44 -5.80 12.70
C GLU A 43 -19.15 -6.31 13.36
N GLU A 44 -19.17 -7.50 13.96
CA GLU A 44 -17.99 -8.15 14.53
C GLU A 44 -16.92 -8.41 13.47
N LEU A 45 -17.30 -8.97 12.31
CA LEU A 45 -16.41 -9.15 11.16
C LEU A 45 -15.77 -7.83 10.69
N GLN A 46 -16.52 -6.73 10.65
CA GLN A 46 -15.95 -5.43 10.28
C GLN A 46 -14.93 -4.95 11.32
N SER A 47 -15.24 -5.09 12.61
CA SER A 47 -14.32 -4.73 13.69
C SER A 47 -13.03 -5.54 13.64
N GLU A 48 -13.11 -6.85 13.37
CA GLU A 48 -11.94 -7.72 13.23
C GLU A 48 -11.05 -7.29 12.06
N VAL A 49 -11.65 -6.87 10.93
CA VAL A 49 -10.90 -6.37 9.77
C VAL A 49 -10.25 -5.02 10.08
N GLU A 50 -10.94 -4.11 10.76
CA GLU A 50 -10.38 -2.83 11.19
C GLU A 50 -9.17 -3.02 12.12
N GLU A 51 -9.27 -3.92 13.10
CA GLU A 51 -8.18 -4.27 13.99
C GLU A 51 -6.99 -4.86 13.23
N ALA A 52 -7.24 -5.82 12.32
CA ALA A 52 -6.19 -6.41 11.50
C ALA A 52 -5.47 -5.38 10.60
N ILE A 53 -6.19 -4.38 10.08
CA ILE A 53 -5.59 -3.27 9.32
C ILE A 53 -4.76 -2.38 10.24
N ALA A 54 -5.26 -2.02 11.42
CA ALA A 54 -4.53 -1.20 12.38
C ALA A 54 -3.21 -1.86 12.79
N ASP A 55 -3.25 -3.14 13.16
CA ASP A 55 -2.07 -3.92 13.54
C ASP A 55 -1.05 -3.99 12.39
N ALA A 56 -1.52 -4.18 11.15
CA ALA A 56 -0.65 -4.22 9.99
C ALA A 56 0.01 -2.86 9.70
N VAL A 57 -0.71 -1.76 9.91
CA VAL A 57 -0.17 -0.41 9.75
C VAL A 57 0.86 -0.12 10.83
N ASP A 58 0.56 -0.42 12.09
CA ASP A 58 1.49 -0.21 13.22
C ASP A 58 2.77 -1.03 13.02
N TYR A 59 2.63 -2.31 12.62
CA TYR A 59 3.78 -3.14 12.26
C TYR A 59 4.65 -2.52 11.15
N ALA A 60 4.04 -1.96 10.11
CA ALA A 60 4.78 -1.35 9.01
C ALA A 60 5.45 -0.02 9.41
N GLN A 61 4.83 0.77 10.30
CA GLN A 61 5.38 2.03 10.78
C GLN A 61 6.53 1.85 11.77
N ASP A 62 6.44 0.79 12.59
CA ASP A 62 7.47 0.44 13.57
C ASP A 62 8.65 -0.32 12.96
N ALA A 63 8.54 -0.75 11.69
CA ALA A 63 9.63 -1.41 10.99
C ALA A 63 10.81 -0.46 10.76
N ASP A 64 12.03 -0.96 11.01
CA ASP A 64 13.25 -0.25 10.68
C ASP A 64 13.30 0.05 9.17
N MET A 65 13.83 1.22 8.82
CA MET A 65 14.12 1.54 7.43
C MET A 65 15.18 0.56 6.87
N PRO A 66 15.08 0.17 5.59
CA PRO A 66 16.08 -0.69 4.97
C PRO A 66 17.45 0.00 4.95
N ASP A 67 18.52 -0.78 4.96
CA ASP A 67 19.86 -0.22 4.77
C ASP A 67 19.94 0.43 3.38
N PRO A 68 20.53 1.62 3.22
CA PRO A 68 20.66 2.26 1.91
C PRO A 68 21.33 1.39 0.83
N SER A 69 22.16 0.40 1.21
CA SER A 69 22.77 -0.55 0.28
C SER A 69 21.77 -1.54 -0.31
N GLU A 70 20.65 -1.82 0.36
CA GLU A 70 19.57 -2.68 -0.15
C GLU A 70 18.93 -2.11 -1.43
N ALA A 71 19.02 -0.80 -1.65
CA ALA A 71 18.56 -0.16 -2.89
C ALA A 71 19.31 -0.64 -4.16
N TYR A 72 20.44 -1.35 -4.00
CA TYR A 72 21.24 -1.92 -5.09
C TYR A 72 21.00 -3.43 -5.28
N GLU A 73 20.26 -4.06 -4.37
CA GLU A 73 19.85 -5.47 -4.49
C GLU A 73 18.78 -5.64 -5.58
N ASP A 74 18.66 -6.85 -6.12
CA ASP A 74 17.68 -7.23 -7.16
C ASP A 74 17.68 -6.41 -8.48
N MET A 75 18.68 -5.55 -8.67
CA MET A 75 18.88 -4.79 -9.92
C MET A 75 19.17 -5.67 -11.14
N PHE A 76 19.88 -6.78 -10.93
CA PHE A 76 20.24 -7.77 -11.94
C PHE A 76 20.07 -9.18 -11.37
N GLY A 77 19.72 -10.15 -12.21
CA GLY A 77 19.57 -11.55 -11.78
C GLY A 77 20.88 -12.27 -11.42
N GLU A 78 22.03 -11.67 -11.78
CA GLU A 78 23.36 -12.13 -11.37
C GLU A 78 24.14 -10.96 -10.77
N PRO A 79 25.08 -11.21 -9.84
CA PRO A 79 25.90 -10.16 -9.27
C PRO A 79 26.71 -9.42 -10.34
N VAL A 80 26.60 -8.09 -10.34
CA VAL A 80 27.36 -7.21 -11.23
C VAL A 80 28.40 -6.47 -10.39
N PRO A 81 29.71 -6.70 -10.59
CA PRO A 81 30.76 -6.12 -9.75
C PRO A 81 30.74 -4.59 -9.66
N GLU A 82 30.26 -3.89 -10.69
CA GLU A 82 30.10 -2.45 -10.69
C GLU A 82 29.02 -2.00 -9.70
N VAL A 83 27.91 -2.74 -9.59
CA VAL A 83 26.81 -2.44 -8.66
C VAL A 83 27.27 -2.63 -7.21
N GLU A 84 28.02 -3.70 -6.94
CA GLU A 84 28.60 -3.96 -5.61
C GLU A 84 29.56 -2.84 -5.18
N GLN A 85 30.33 -2.28 -6.11
CA GLN A 85 31.21 -1.13 -5.83
C GLN A 85 30.43 0.13 -5.44
N PHE A 86 29.26 0.36 -6.03
CA PHE A 86 28.38 1.47 -5.65
C PHE A 86 27.69 1.22 -4.30
N ALA A 87 27.20 0.00 -4.07
CA ALA A 87 26.57 -0.41 -2.81
C ALA A 87 27.53 -0.29 -1.62
N ALA A 88 28.83 -0.58 -1.82
CA ALA A 88 29.86 -0.44 -0.78
C ALA A 88 30.27 1.01 -0.48
N ARG A 89 29.82 1.98 -1.28
CA ARG A 89 30.09 3.42 -1.10
C ARG A 89 28.81 4.24 -1.33
N PRO A 90 27.73 3.98 -0.56
CA PRO A 90 26.47 4.65 -0.78
C PRO A 90 26.65 6.14 -0.48
N ARG A 91 26.55 6.98 -1.51
CA ARG A 91 26.55 8.43 -1.38
C ARG A 91 25.11 8.91 -1.42
N ALA A 92 24.57 9.25 -0.26
CA ALA A 92 23.22 9.81 -0.14
C ALA A 92 23.14 11.31 -0.54
N ASP A 93 24.24 11.90 -1.03
CA ASP A 93 24.38 13.35 -1.24
C ASP A 93 24.00 13.84 -2.65
N GLY A 94 23.44 12.98 -3.50
CA GLY A 94 23.09 13.34 -4.87
C GLY A 94 24.30 13.71 -5.75
N GLY A 95 25.52 13.33 -5.35
CA GLY A 95 26.72 13.48 -6.16
C GLY A 95 27.10 14.95 -6.41
N THR A 96 27.40 15.70 -5.36
CA THR A 96 28.25 16.88 -5.57
C THR A 96 29.69 16.41 -5.80
N ARG A 97 30.20 16.55 -7.02
CA ARG A 97 31.64 16.47 -7.28
C ARG A 97 32.31 17.72 -6.70
N GLY A 98 32.50 17.75 -5.39
CA GLY A 98 33.29 18.76 -4.70
C GLY A 98 34.68 18.21 -4.40
N GLY A 99 35.65 18.50 -5.27
CA GLY A 99 37.07 18.37 -4.92
C GLY A 99 37.93 17.69 -5.98
N ASP A 100 38.13 18.34 -7.13
CA ASP A 100 39.45 18.29 -7.75
C ASP A 100 39.96 19.72 -7.90
N THR A 101 40.83 20.10 -6.98
CA THR A 101 41.69 21.27 -7.12
C THR A 101 42.70 20.98 -8.22
N ARG A 102 42.45 21.52 -9.42
CA ARG A 102 43.47 22.12 -10.29
C ARG A 102 42.86 23.02 -11.34
#